data_AF-A0A2E2E8V4-F1
#
_entry.id   AF-A0A2E2E8V4-F1
#
_cell.length_a   1.000
_cell.length_b   1.000
_cell.length_c   1.000
_cell.angle_alpha   90.00
_cell.angle_beta   90.00
_cell.angle_gamma   90.00
#
_symmetry.space_group_name_H-M   'P 1'
#
loop_
_entity.id
_entity.type
_entity.pdbx_description
1 polymer ?
#
loop_
_entity_poly.entity_id
_entity_poly.type
_entity_poly.pdbx_seq_one_letter_code
_entity_poly.pdbx_strand_id
1 'polypeptide(L)'
;MPKEKTVVPIDPTLRAPALALRVFEKEIEKLLNGIGTPLARQDAVQLSGIQSYTILLFLEDYASSDLTEKQFAALLARHEVDTPGNIRIFPNLSQSALFEIFGNIGVSRETIRRLLILMAQYGLVDRVSKGPPFPDQLAISKVGTKLLSRVAKKLTKDMSKEKAFAYL
;
A
#
# COMPACT_ATOMS: atom_id res chain seq x y z
N MET A 1 -22.19 24.09 8.33
CA MET A 1 -21.24 23.28 9.11
C MET A 1 -20.69 22.18 8.22
N PRO A 2 -19.38 22.14 7.93
CA PRO A 2 -18.80 21.01 7.22
C PRO A 2 -18.81 19.78 8.14
N LYS A 3 -19.26 18.64 7.61
CA LYS A 3 -19.30 17.36 8.34
C LYS A 3 -17.86 16.91 8.59
N GLU A 4 -17.45 16.77 9.84
CA GLU A 4 -16.23 16.07 10.21
C GLU A 4 -16.23 14.70 9.52
N LYS A 5 -15.29 14.48 8.61
CA LYS A 5 -15.03 13.14 8.09
C LYS A 5 -14.42 12.36 9.23
N THR A 6 -15.20 11.43 9.78
CA THR A 6 -14.73 10.45 10.75
C THR A 6 -13.54 9.72 10.14
N VAL A 7 -12.35 9.98 10.66
CA VAL A 7 -11.12 9.27 10.31
C VAL A 7 -11.39 7.80 10.58
N VAL A 8 -11.38 6.97 9.53
CA VAL A 8 -11.48 5.51 9.70
C VAL A 8 -10.06 5.02 9.95
N PRO A 9 -9.68 4.66 11.19
CA PRO A 9 -8.38 4.04 11.42
C PRO A 9 -8.29 2.75 10.60
N ILE A 10 -7.16 2.53 9.94
CA ILE A 10 -6.88 1.27 9.23
C ILE A 10 -7.10 0.11 10.20
N ASP A 11 -7.75 -0.93 9.69
CA ASP A 11 -8.07 -2.12 10.46
C ASP A 11 -6.78 -2.70 11.09
N PRO A 12 -6.69 -2.80 12.42
CA PRO A 12 -5.49 -3.30 13.10
C PRO A 12 -5.10 -4.72 12.66
N THR A 13 -6.00 -5.48 12.04
CA THR A 13 -5.72 -6.81 11.48
C THR A 13 -4.79 -6.78 10.27
N LEU A 14 -4.71 -5.67 9.53
CA LEU A 14 -3.73 -5.49 8.43
C LEU A 14 -2.29 -5.45 8.95
N ARG A 15 -2.10 -5.34 10.27
CA ARG A 15 -0.79 -5.31 10.93
C ARG A 15 -0.31 -6.68 11.42
N ALA A 16 -1.00 -7.77 11.09
CA ALA A 16 -0.52 -9.14 11.28
C ALA A 16 0.21 -9.60 10.00
N PRO A 17 1.53 -9.39 9.88
CA PRO A 17 2.21 -9.33 8.58
C PRO A 17 2.13 -10.64 7.79
N ALA A 18 2.28 -11.80 8.45
CA ALA A 18 2.29 -13.09 7.74
C ALA A 18 0.91 -13.50 7.20
N LEU A 19 -0.16 -13.27 7.96
CA LEU A 19 -1.53 -13.59 7.53
C LEU A 19 -2.04 -12.56 6.52
N ALA A 20 -1.78 -11.28 6.77
CA ALA A 20 -2.16 -10.20 5.85
C ALA A 20 -1.49 -10.35 4.49
N LEU A 21 -0.20 -10.72 4.47
CA LEU A 21 0.52 -10.98 3.23
C LEU A 21 -0.08 -12.15 2.45
N ARG A 22 -0.39 -13.28 3.10
CA ARG A 22 -1.03 -14.43 2.44
C ARG A 22 -2.40 -14.10 1.84
N VAL A 23 -3.19 -13.27 2.52
CA VAL A 23 -4.50 -12.83 2.01
C VAL A 23 -4.31 -11.85 0.86
N PHE A 24 -3.35 -10.93 0.98
CA PHE A 24 -2.97 -9.99 -0.07
C PHE A 24 -2.50 -10.70 -1.35
N GLU A 25 -1.60 -11.69 -1.23
CA GLU A 25 -1.12 -12.53 -2.33
C GLU A 25 -2.31 -13.12 -3.12
N LYS A 26 -3.25 -13.76 -2.41
CA LYS A 26 -4.44 -14.37 -3.03
C LYS A 26 -5.36 -13.36 -3.71
N GLU A 27 -5.46 -12.14 -3.20
CA GLU A 27 -6.30 -11.10 -3.80
C GLU A 27 -5.63 -10.45 -5.02
N ILE A 28 -4.31 -10.29 -5.02
CA ILE A 28 -3.52 -9.90 -6.19
C ILE A 28 -3.64 -10.94 -7.29
N GLU A 29 -3.46 -12.23 -6.96
CA GLU A 29 -3.62 -13.32 -7.92
C GLU A 29 -5.00 -13.31 -8.57
N LYS A 30 -6.08 -13.09 -7.78
CA LYS A 30 -7.44 -13.00 -8.33
C LYS A 30 -7.63 -11.79 -9.23
N LEU A 31 -7.11 -10.65 -8.82
CA LEU A 31 -7.19 -9.42 -9.59
C LEU A 31 -6.55 -9.62 -10.97
N LEU A 32 -5.35 -10.21 -11.01
CA LEU A 32 -4.59 -10.38 -12.24
C LEU A 32 -5.04 -11.59 -13.06
N ASN A 33 -5.53 -12.67 -12.43
CA ASN A 33 -6.17 -13.78 -13.15
C ASN A 33 -7.47 -13.34 -13.87
N GLY A 34 -8.16 -12.32 -13.36
CA GLY A 34 -9.31 -11.71 -14.05
C GLY A 34 -8.95 -11.01 -15.37
N ILE A 35 -7.66 -10.69 -15.59
CA ILE A 35 -7.14 -10.07 -16.83
C ILE A 35 -6.82 -11.15 -17.88
N GLY A 36 -6.49 -12.37 -17.44
CA GLY A 36 -6.38 -13.56 -18.31
C GLY A 36 -5.14 -13.66 -19.20
N THR A 37 -4.12 -12.81 -19.01
CA THR A 37 -2.89 -12.84 -19.84
C THR A 37 -1.73 -13.58 -19.14
N PRO A 38 -0.83 -14.25 -19.88
CA PRO A 38 0.37 -14.87 -19.31
C PRO A 38 1.31 -13.87 -18.61
N LEU A 39 1.39 -12.65 -19.14
CA LEU A 39 2.18 -11.55 -18.55
C LEU A 39 1.65 -11.17 -17.16
N ALA A 40 0.33 -11.10 -17.00
CA ALA A 40 -0.30 -10.79 -15.71
C ALA A 40 0.00 -11.86 -14.65
N ARG A 41 0.26 -13.12 -15.03
CA ARG A 41 0.69 -14.14 -14.06
C ARG A 41 2.10 -13.92 -13.54
N GLN A 42 3.02 -13.47 -14.40
CA GLN A 42 4.38 -13.14 -13.98
C GLN A 42 4.40 -11.87 -13.13
N ASP A 43 3.62 -10.87 -13.51
CA ASP A 43 3.48 -9.63 -12.74
C ASP A 43 2.79 -9.85 -11.39
N ALA A 44 1.89 -10.83 -11.28
CA ALA A 44 1.26 -11.20 -10.01
C ALA A 44 2.28 -11.62 -8.96
N VAL A 45 3.32 -12.39 -9.34
CA VAL A 45 4.39 -12.81 -8.42
C VAL A 45 5.18 -11.59 -7.89
N GLN A 46 5.40 -10.58 -8.72
CA GLN A 46 6.08 -9.36 -8.29
C GLN A 46 5.18 -8.48 -7.41
N LEU A 47 3.91 -8.34 -7.78
CA LEU A 47 2.94 -7.52 -7.06
C LEU A 47 2.44 -8.14 -5.78
N SER A 48 2.54 -9.46 -5.61
CA SER A 48 2.14 -10.17 -4.39
C SER A 48 3.18 -10.09 -3.27
N GLY A 49 4.38 -9.54 -3.55
CA GLY A 49 5.47 -9.44 -2.58
C GLY A 49 5.22 -8.46 -1.42
N ILE A 50 6.00 -8.64 -0.36
CA ILE A 50 5.94 -7.81 0.86
C ILE A 50 6.20 -6.33 0.56
N GLN A 51 7.10 -6.02 -0.37
CA GLN A 51 7.39 -4.64 -0.77
C GLN A 51 6.13 -3.97 -1.33
N SER A 52 5.37 -4.70 -2.13
CA SER A 52 4.16 -4.21 -2.77
C SER A 52 3.07 -3.92 -1.75
N TYR A 53 2.92 -4.85 -0.80
CA TYR A 53 2.01 -4.71 0.32
C TYR A 53 2.36 -3.49 1.18
N THR A 54 3.62 -3.35 1.59
CA THR A 54 4.09 -2.23 2.43
C THR A 54 3.89 -0.88 1.76
N ILE A 55 4.22 -0.75 0.47
CA ILE A 55 4.01 0.50 -0.28
C ILE A 55 2.54 0.86 -0.35
N LEU A 56 1.66 -0.10 -0.69
CA LEU A 56 0.22 0.17 -0.78
C LEU A 56 -0.38 0.54 0.58
N LEU A 57 0.02 -0.15 1.65
CA LEU A 57 -0.43 0.15 3.01
C LEU A 57 -0.01 1.55 3.44
N PHE A 58 1.25 1.92 3.16
CA PHE A 58 1.75 3.27 3.42
C PHE A 58 0.97 4.34 2.64
N LEU A 59 0.69 4.11 1.35
CA LEU A 59 -0.07 5.05 0.54
C LEU A 59 -1.54 5.17 0.99
N GLU A 60 -2.13 4.09 1.52
CA GLU A 60 -3.47 4.13 2.14
C GLU A 60 -3.46 4.96 3.43
N ASP A 61 -2.50 4.71 4.31
CA ASP A 61 -2.30 5.50 5.53
C ASP A 61 -2.09 6.99 5.18
N TYR A 62 -1.28 7.26 4.15
CA TYR A 62 -0.98 8.61 3.67
C TYR A 62 -2.23 9.32 3.13
N ALA A 63 -3.02 8.64 2.30
CA ALA A 63 -4.21 9.21 1.67
C ALA A 63 -5.41 9.34 2.62
N SER A 64 -5.46 8.53 3.69
CA SER A 64 -6.55 8.54 4.66
C SER A 64 -6.51 9.72 5.63
N SER A 65 -5.44 10.51 5.61
CA SER A 65 -5.14 11.47 6.66
C SER A 65 -4.77 12.84 6.07
N ASP A 66 -5.45 13.90 6.54
CA ASP A 66 -4.89 15.26 6.50
C ASP A 66 -3.71 15.30 7.49
N LEU A 67 -2.58 14.68 7.10
CA LEU A 67 -1.45 14.45 8.00
C LEU A 67 -0.80 15.78 8.37
N THR A 68 -0.90 16.13 9.64
CA THR A 68 0.01 17.10 10.25
C THR A 68 1.44 16.56 10.23
N GLU A 69 2.45 17.43 10.32
CA GLU A 69 3.87 17.03 10.40
C GLU A 69 4.15 15.97 11.45
N LYS A 70 3.50 16.08 12.62
CA LYS A 70 3.62 15.11 13.71
C LYS A 70 3.01 13.74 13.35
N GLN A 71 1.88 13.71 12.65
CA GLN A 71 1.26 12.46 12.21
C GLN A 71 2.02 11.81 11.06
N PHE A 72 2.60 12.61 10.17
CA PHE A 72 3.48 12.11 9.11
C PHE A 72 4.75 11.49 9.69
N ALA A 73 5.42 12.16 10.63
CA ALA A 73 6.57 11.58 11.33
C ALA A 73 6.22 10.28 12.08
N ALA A 74 5.05 10.23 12.72
CA ALA A 74 4.56 9.01 13.37
C ALA A 74 4.23 7.90 12.35
N LEU A 75 3.75 8.25 11.16
CA LEU A 75 3.50 7.30 10.08
C LEU A 75 4.83 6.71 9.58
N LEU A 76 5.83 7.55 9.32
CA LEU A 76 7.17 7.12 8.92
C LEU A 76 7.79 6.17 9.96
N ALA A 77 7.71 6.52 11.25
CA ALA A 77 8.21 5.67 12.33
C ALA A 77 7.49 4.31 12.42
N ARG A 78 6.18 4.26 12.13
CA ARG A 78 5.41 2.99 12.12
C ARG A 78 5.80 2.05 10.98
N HIS A 79 6.32 2.60 9.89
CA HIS A 79 6.82 1.84 8.75
C HIS A 79 8.34 1.66 8.79
N GLU A 80 8.96 1.85 9.96
CA GLU A 80 10.40 1.68 10.22
C GLU A 80 11.29 2.56 9.30
N VAL A 81 10.80 3.76 8.97
CA VAL A 81 11.51 4.71 8.12
C VAL A 81 12.35 5.66 8.99
N ASP A 82 13.65 5.38 9.07
CA ASP A 82 14.59 6.10 9.93
C ASP A 82 14.98 7.52 9.47
N THR A 83 14.58 7.96 8.27
CA THR A 83 14.94 9.29 7.72
C THR A 83 13.73 10.20 7.42
N PRO A 84 13.00 10.67 8.44
CA PRO A 84 11.88 11.61 8.25
C PRO A 84 12.31 13.05 7.93
N GLY A 85 13.57 13.42 8.19
CA GLY A 85 14.02 14.82 8.23
C GLY A 85 14.02 15.60 6.90
N ASN A 86 13.96 14.92 5.74
CA ASN A 86 14.06 15.58 4.42
C ASN A 86 12.75 15.53 3.61
N ILE A 87 11.73 14.81 4.07
CA ILE A 87 10.53 14.56 3.28
C ILE A 87 9.48 15.63 3.58
N ARG A 88 9.29 16.57 2.65
CA ARG A 88 8.22 17.57 2.74
C ARG A 88 6.85 16.91 2.53
N ILE A 89 5.87 17.32 3.32
CA ILE A 89 4.48 16.87 3.17
C ILE A 89 3.87 17.56 1.96
N PHE A 90 3.44 16.75 0.99
CA PHE A 90 2.73 17.21 -0.20
C PHE A 90 1.40 16.47 -0.32
N PRO A 91 0.37 17.02 -0.99
CA PRO A 91 -0.90 16.31 -1.16
C PRO A 91 -0.76 14.91 -1.79
N ASN A 92 0.29 14.70 -2.59
CA ASN A 92 0.69 13.41 -3.13
C ASN A 92 2.20 13.23 -2.99
N LEU A 93 2.65 11.99 -2.82
CA LEU A 93 4.07 11.70 -2.60
C LEU A 93 4.83 11.62 -3.91
N SER A 94 6.00 12.25 -3.93
CA SER A 94 6.92 12.10 -5.06
C SER A 94 7.60 10.76 -5.05
N GLN A 95 8.03 10.32 -6.23
CA GLN A 95 8.80 9.10 -6.36
C GLN A 95 10.12 9.17 -5.56
N SER A 96 10.75 10.34 -5.52
CA SER A 96 11.94 10.58 -4.70
C SER A 96 11.64 10.43 -3.21
N ALA A 97 10.50 10.93 -2.74
CA ALA A 97 10.06 10.71 -1.36
C ALA A 97 9.86 9.21 -1.09
N LEU A 98 9.20 8.47 -1.98
CA LEU A 98 9.03 7.02 -1.83
C LEU A 98 10.38 6.28 -1.83
N PHE A 99 11.37 6.74 -2.59
CA PHE A 99 12.72 6.16 -2.56
C PHE A 99 13.46 6.43 -1.24
N GLU A 100 13.23 7.57 -0.61
CA GLU A 100 13.79 7.86 0.71
C GLU A 100 13.07 7.04 1.79
N ILE A 101 11.75 6.92 1.69
CA ILE A 101 10.90 6.15 2.61
C ILE A 101 11.26 4.67 2.58
N PHE A 102 11.37 4.09 1.38
CA PHE A 102 11.62 2.67 1.19
C PHE A 102 13.08 2.34 0.86
N GLY A 103 14.00 3.31 0.93
CA GLY A 103 15.42 3.08 0.67
C GLY A 103 16.08 2.19 1.73
N ASN A 104 15.58 2.26 2.97
CA ASN A 104 16.14 1.55 4.11
C ASN A 104 15.63 0.10 4.24
N ILE A 105 14.56 -0.28 3.53
CA ILE A 105 14.01 -1.66 3.57
C ILE A 105 14.81 -2.65 2.71
N GLY A 106 16.06 -2.34 2.37
CA GLY A 106 16.96 -3.22 1.61
C GLY A 106 16.62 -3.38 0.13
N VAL A 107 15.80 -2.49 -0.43
CA VAL A 107 15.32 -2.56 -1.82
C VAL A 107 16.00 -1.48 -2.65
N SER A 108 16.53 -1.84 -3.82
CA SER A 108 17.14 -0.84 -4.71
C SER A 108 16.10 0.16 -5.22
N ARG A 109 16.52 1.42 -5.44
CA ARG A 109 15.67 2.46 -6.07
C ARG A 109 15.07 1.98 -7.40
N GLU A 110 15.85 1.20 -8.14
CA GLU A 110 15.43 0.60 -9.41
C GLU A 110 14.30 -0.41 -9.24
N THR A 111 14.36 -1.25 -8.21
CA THR A 111 13.32 -2.21 -7.87
C THR A 111 12.04 -1.48 -7.46
N ILE A 112 12.14 -0.46 -6.60
CA ILE A 112 10.98 0.37 -6.19
C ILE A 112 10.37 1.04 -7.43
N ARG A 113 11.20 1.60 -8.32
CA ARG A 113 10.76 2.23 -9.57
C ARG A 113 9.96 1.26 -10.44
N ARG A 114 10.49 0.07 -10.72
CA ARG A 114 9.80 -0.96 -11.52
C ARG A 114 8.49 -1.37 -10.88
N LEU A 115 8.49 -1.51 -9.55
CA LEU A 115 7.30 -1.90 -8.82
C LEU A 115 6.20 -0.83 -8.87
N LEU A 116 6.54 0.44 -8.68
CA LEU A 116 5.59 1.56 -8.81
C LEU A 116 5.03 1.66 -10.24
N ILE A 117 5.84 1.34 -11.26
CA ILE A 117 5.36 1.28 -12.65
C ILE A 117 4.30 0.18 -12.80
N LEU A 118 4.60 -1.03 -12.32
CA LEU A 118 3.69 -2.17 -12.37
C LEU A 118 2.39 -1.88 -11.61
N MET A 119 2.48 -1.35 -10.39
CA MET A 119 1.31 -0.97 -9.62
C MET A 119 0.41 0.02 -10.35
N ALA A 120 1.00 1.02 -11.01
CA ALA A 120 0.24 1.97 -11.81
C ALA A 120 -0.37 1.33 -13.08
N GLN A 121 0.35 0.41 -13.73
CA GLN A 121 -0.15 -0.32 -14.90
C GLN A 121 -1.40 -1.15 -14.59
N TYR A 122 -1.44 -1.78 -13.41
CA TYR A 122 -2.61 -2.52 -12.93
C TYR A 122 -3.62 -1.65 -12.17
N GLY A 123 -3.42 -0.33 -12.21
CA GLY A 123 -4.32 0.64 -11.63
C GLY A 123 -4.43 0.56 -10.12
N LEU A 124 -3.42 0.02 -9.40
CA LEU A 124 -3.35 -0.01 -7.93
C LEU A 124 -2.93 1.34 -7.34
N VAL A 125 -2.19 2.14 -8.11
CA VAL A 125 -1.69 3.47 -7.77
C VAL A 125 -2.00 4.42 -8.91
N ASP A 126 -2.52 5.60 -8.59
CA ASP A 126 -2.80 6.66 -9.56
C ASP A 126 -1.57 7.56 -9.75
N ARG A 127 -1.31 7.92 -11.00
CA ARG A 127 -0.27 8.86 -11.41
C ARG A 127 -0.92 10.24 -11.55
N VAL A 128 -0.68 11.13 -10.60
CA VAL A 128 -1.44 12.40 -10.49
C VAL A 128 -0.82 13.53 -11.33
N SER A 129 0.46 13.43 -11.70
CA SER A 129 1.17 14.40 -12.53
C SER A 129 1.57 13.83 -13.91
N LYS A 130 1.51 14.66 -14.96
CA LYS A 130 1.99 14.39 -16.33
C LYS A 130 3.28 15.17 -16.67
N GLY A 131 4.24 15.25 -15.75
CA GLY A 131 5.59 15.76 -16.04
C GLY A 131 6.47 14.68 -16.71
N PRO A 132 7.37 15.02 -17.65
CA PRO A 132 8.28 14.04 -18.27
C PRO A 132 9.54 13.77 -17.41
N PRO A 133 10.09 12.54 -17.35
CA PRO A 133 9.61 11.28 -17.93
C PRO A 133 8.86 10.38 -16.92
N PHE A 134 8.64 10.83 -15.68
CA PHE A 134 7.97 10.04 -14.63
C PHE A 134 6.93 10.90 -13.88
N PRO A 135 5.81 10.32 -13.43
CA PRO A 135 4.84 11.05 -12.63
C PRO A 135 5.47 11.48 -11.30
N ASP A 136 5.57 12.79 -11.09
CA ASP A 136 6.15 13.39 -9.88
C ASP A 136 5.35 13.14 -8.61
N GLN A 137 4.16 12.54 -8.72
CA GLN A 137 3.20 12.41 -7.62
C GLN A 137 2.36 11.15 -7.79
N LEU A 138 2.42 10.29 -6.77
CA LEU A 138 1.72 9.01 -6.69
C LEU A 138 0.73 9.03 -5.53
N ALA A 139 -0.45 8.48 -5.77
CA ALA A 139 -1.50 8.30 -4.76
C ALA A 139 -2.08 6.90 -4.88
N ILE A 140 -2.57 6.32 -3.78
CA ILE A 140 -3.30 5.05 -3.88
C ILE A 140 -4.55 5.23 -4.73
N SER A 141 -4.80 4.29 -5.64
CA SER A 141 -6.00 4.35 -6.48
C SER A 141 -7.22 3.78 -5.75
N LYS A 142 -8.40 4.01 -6.32
CA LYS A 142 -9.64 3.35 -5.85
C LYS A 142 -9.54 1.82 -5.89
N VAL A 143 -8.81 1.25 -6.84
CA VAL A 143 -8.62 -0.21 -6.93
C VAL A 143 -7.69 -0.68 -5.82
N GLY A 144 -6.59 0.06 -5.57
CA GLY A 144 -5.66 -0.20 -4.46
C GLY A 144 -6.35 -0.16 -3.10
N THR A 145 -7.12 0.89 -2.81
CA THR A 145 -7.89 1.00 -1.56
C THR A 145 -8.91 -0.14 -1.44
N LYS A 146 -9.61 -0.48 -2.53
CA LYS A 146 -10.59 -1.58 -2.51
C LYS A 146 -9.92 -2.94 -2.29
N LEU A 147 -8.71 -3.13 -2.80
CA LEU A 147 -7.91 -4.33 -2.57
C LEU A 147 -7.57 -4.46 -1.07
N LEU A 148 -7.00 -3.42 -0.46
CA LEU A 148 -6.65 -3.44 0.97
C LEU A 148 -7.88 -3.61 1.86
N SER A 149 -9.00 -2.98 1.52
CA SER A 149 -10.28 -3.20 2.21
C SER A 149 -10.77 -4.65 2.13
N ARG A 150 -10.56 -5.35 1.00
CA ARG A 150 -10.88 -6.79 0.89
C ARG A 150 -9.94 -7.63 1.73
N VAL A 151 -8.65 -7.28 1.79
CA VAL A 151 -7.66 -7.97 2.63
C VAL A 151 -8.07 -7.84 4.09
N ALA A 152 -8.37 -6.62 4.58
CA ALA A 152 -8.86 -6.38 5.94
C ALA A 152 -10.11 -7.23 6.26
N LYS A 153 -11.14 -7.16 5.41
CA LYS A 153 -12.40 -7.93 5.61
C LYS A 153 -12.18 -9.44 5.67
N LYS A 154 -11.20 -9.96 4.93
CA LYS A 154 -10.87 -11.39 4.95
C LYS A 154 -10.08 -11.77 6.18
N LEU A 155 -9.14 -10.94 6.61
CA LEU A 155 -8.42 -11.14 7.86
C LEU A 155 -9.36 -11.16 9.05
N THR A 156 -10.32 -10.22 9.14
CA THR A 156 -11.32 -10.24 10.22
C THR A 156 -12.17 -11.53 10.20
N LYS A 157 -12.50 -12.05 9.01
CA LYS A 157 -13.25 -13.29 8.85
C LYS A 157 -12.40 -14.51 9.22
N ASP A 158 -11.15 -14.57 8.80
CA ASP A 158 -10.27 -15.70 9.07
C ASP A 158 -9.84 -15.74 10.54
N MET A 159 -9.56 -14.59 11.16
CA MET A 159 -9.34 -14.49 12.61
C MET A 159 -10.59 -14.87 13.42
N SER A 160 -11.79 -14.54 12.95
CA SER A 160 -13.02 -14.99 13.61
C SER A 160 -13.19 -16.52 13.57
N LYS A 161 -12.71 -17.16 12.50
CA LYS A 161 -12.71 -18.63 12.37
C LYS A 161 -11.63 -19.27 13.23
N GLU A 162 -10.41 -18.74 13.24
CA GLU A 162 -9.34 -19.26 14.12
C GLU A 162 -9.74 -19.17 15.59
N LYS A 163 -10.38 -18.07 16.01
CA LYS A 163 -10.96 -17.99 17.35
C LYS A 163 -12.04 -19.05 17.58
N ALA A 164 -12.91 -19.33 16.61
CA ALA A 164 -13.93 -20.37 16.74
C ALA A 164 -13.35 -21.80 16.83
N PHE A 165 -12.18 -22.06 16.24
CA PHE A 165 -11.49 -23.34 16.36
C PHE A 165 -10.64 -23.49 17.63
N ALA A 166 -10.28 -22.38 18.30
CA ALA A 166 -9.58 -22.43 19.59
C ALA A 166 -10.48 -22.76 20.79
N TYR A 167 -11.79 -22.92 20.57
CA TYR A 167 -12.80 -23.31 21.59
C TYR A 167 -13.39 -24.71 21.34
N LEU A 168 -12.75 -25.54 20.50
CA LEU A 168 -13.06 -26.96 20.33
C LEU A 168 -11.87 -27.80 20.80
#